data_AF-A0A327LVB4-F1
#
_entry.id   AF-A0A327LVB4-F1
#
_cell.length_a   1.000
_cell.length_b   1.000
_cell.length_c   1.000
_cell.angle_alpha   90.00
_cell.angle_beta   90.00
_cell.angle_gamma   90.00
#
_symmetry.space_group_name_H-M   'P 1'
#
loop_
_entity.id
_entity.type
_entity.pdbx_description
1 polymer ?
#
loop_
_entity_poly.entity_id
_entity_poly.type
_entity_poly.pdbx_seq_one_letter_code
_entity_poly.pdbx_strand_id
1 'polypeptide(L)'
;MRLRAACLALLLTVAAWPAVARSVAPGEDVQASVETAAPGEVLELLPGIHRGPVRLDRPVVLEGRDGAVLEGPGRGSIVTVVAASAAVRSLVLRGSGSSLDGMDSAVFLEQSAARAVVEGNRMEGDLFGVYIHGAPGALVRGNTIVGRQGGRTSEHGDGVSVWNAPGARVEGNDIRYGRDGIFVKASQRNVFAGNRFRDLRFGVHYMYTNDSEVSGNASFGNHAGYAIMYSQRLVVRGNLSEGDRDHGLLFNYANGSEITGNQVIGRPSLTRRDEGGTEDREHAALAAGEAGGPTPGKCVFIYNANNNRFTGNHFAGCGIGVHFTAGSEGNRITGNAFIGNRNQVKYVGTRHLDWSRDGRGNYWSDDPAFDLNGDGVADAAYRPNDLVDHVLWTAPRAKLLLNSPAVQVLRWAQSQFPAILPGGVVDSHPLVAPPPPPEVGSGWQP
;
A
#
# COMPACT_ATOMS: atom_id res chain seq x y z
N MET A 1 26.77 40.21 50.73
CA MET A 1 27.33 38.84 50.86
C MET A 1 26.22 37.82 50.64
N ARG A 2 26.24 37.11 49.50
CA ARG A 2 25.68 35.75 49.29
C ARG A 2 26.11 35.32 47.88
N LEU A 3 27.22 34.57 47.81
CA LEU A 3 27.70 33.93 46.58
C LEU A 3 26.69 32.86 46.14
N ARG A 4 26.32 32.84 44.86
CA ARG A 4 25.70 31.68 44.20
C ARG A 4 26.76 31.05 43.31
N ALA A 5 27.16 29.82 43.64
CA ALA A 5 28.05 29.00 42.84
C ALA A 5 27.26 28.44 41.63
N ALA A 6 27.79 28.65 40.43
CA ALA A 6 27.28 28.02 39.20
C ALA A 6 28.07 26.73 38.96
N CYS A 7 27.38 25.57 39.03
CA CYS A 7 27.93 24.30 38.58
C CYS A 7 27.84 24.25 37.05
N LEU A 8 28.98 24.35 36.39
CA LEU A 8 29.12 24.14 34.95
C LEU A 8 29.14 22.63 34.69
N ALA A 9 28.08 22.08 34.10
CA ALA A 9 28.06 20.69 33.65
C ALA A 9 28.88 20.58 32.37
N LEU A 10 30.04 19.92 32.45
CA LEU A 10 30.91 19.65 31.31
C LEU A 10 30.25 18.56 30.45
N LEU A 11 29.57 18.95 29.37
CA LEU A 11 29.13 18.04 28.31
C LEU A 11 30.38 17.54 27.55
N LEU A 12 30.88 16.38 27.96
CA LEU A 12 31.84 15.60 27.19
C LEU A 12 31.16 15.13 25.90
N THR A 13 31.40 15.86 24.82
CA THR A 13 31.14 15.41 23.46
C THR A 13 32.15 14.31 23.14
N VAL A 14 31.75 13.06 23.32
CA VAL A 14 32.52 11.92 22.81
C VAL A 14 32.40 11.98 21.28
N ALA A 15 33.43 12.50 20.63
CA ALA A 15 33.58 12.39 19.20
C ALA A 15 33.64 10.89 18.86
N ALA A 16 32.60 10.36 18.23
CA ALA A 16 32.58 9.01 17.71
C ALA A 16 33.60 8.95 16.55
N TRP A 17 34.78 8.43 16.82
CA TRP A 17 35.69 8.01 15.75
C TRP A 17 34.98 6.96 14.90
N PRO A 18 35.14 6.97 13.56
CA PRO A 18 34.64 5.88 12.75
C PRO A 18 35.35 4.61 13.23
N ALA A 19 34.59 3.69 13.81
CA ALA A 19 35.10 2.37 14.09
C ALA A 19 35.61 1.80 12.76
N VAL A 20 36.90 1.49 12.70
CA VAL A 20 37.49 0.86 11.51
C VAL A 20 36.73 -0.45 11.29
N ALA A 21 36.08 -0.59 10.13
CA ALA A 21 35.35 -1.81 9.81
C ALA A 21 36.31 -3.00 9.78
N ARG A 22 35.95 -4.09 10.45
CA ARG A 22 36.73 -5.33 10.41
C ARG A 22 36.30 -6.10 9.18
N SER A 23 37.21 -6.22 8.23
CA SER A 23 36.96 -6.97 7.01
C SER A 23 36.86 -8.47 7.27
N VAL A 24 35.92 -9.13 6.59
CA VAL A 24 35.75 -10.58 6.55
C VAL A 24 35.92 -11.03 5.11
N ALA A 25 36.87 -11.90 4.83
CA ALA A 25 37.19 -12.40 3.50
C ALA A 25 36.34 -13.65 3.14
N PRO A 26 36.04 -13.88 1.84
CA PRO A 26 35.37 -15.11 1.42
C PRO A 26 36.09 -16.37 1.91
N GLY A 27 35.33 -17.30 2.51
CA GLY A 27 35.87 -18.53 3.11
C GLY A 27 36.18 -18.40 4.61
N GLU A 28 36.22 -17.19 5.17
CA GLU A 28 36.21 -16.99 6.61
C GLU A 28 34.82 -17.26 7.20
N ASP A 29 34.80 -17.58 8.49
CA ASP A 29 33.56 -17.82 9.23
C ASP A 29 32.95 -16.48 9.67
N VAL A 30 31.88 -16.09 8.98
CA VAL A 30 31.11 -14.86 9.29
C VAL A 30 30.50 -14.93 10.68
N GLN A 31 30.04 -16.10 11.13
CA GLN A 31 29.43 -16.26 12.45
C GLN A 31 30.49 -16.12 13.55
N ALA A 32 31.67 -16.74 13.40
CA ALA A 32 32.77 -16.57 14.35
C ALA A 32 33.23 -15.10 14.45
N SER A 33 33.14 -14.36 13.34
CA SER A 33 33.35 -12.92 13.34
C SER A 33 32.29 -12.23 14.23
N VAL A 34 30.99 -12.48 14.02
CA VAL A 34 29.93 -11.90 14.87
C VAL A 34 30.13 -12.19 16.37
N GLU A 35 30.54 -13.41 16.72
CA GLU A 35 30.73 -13.83 18.12
C GLU A 35 31.85 -13.08 18.85
N THR A 36 32.87 -12.63 18.12
CA THR A 36 34.04 -11.91 18.65
C THR A 36 33.93 -10.39 18.51
N ALA A 37 32.91 -9.90 17.81
CA ALA A 37 32.75 -8.48 17.52
C ALA A 37 32.34 -7.69 18.77
N ALA A 38 32.89 -6.48 18.89
CA ALA A 38 32.48 -5.52 19.91
C ALA A 38 31.10 -4.92 19.56
N PRO A 39 30.28 -4.56 20.56
CA PRO A 39 29.07 -3.78 20.34
C PRO A 39 29.31 -2.52 19.49
N GLY A 40 28.53 -2.34 18.43
CA GLY A 40 28.64 -1.24 17.48
C GLY A 40 29.68 -1.44 16.37
N GLU A 41 30.45 -2.54 16.39
CA GLU A 41 31.45 -2.82 15.35
C GLU A 41 30.78 -3.13 14.00
N VAL A 42 31.45 -2.70 12.92
CA VAL A 42 31.07 -2.99 11.54
C VAL A 42 31.91 -4.16 11.04
N LEU A 43 31.24 -5.22 10.59
CA LEU A 43 31.82 -6.38 9.93
C LEU A 43 31.59 -6.24 8.43
N GLU A 44 32.65 -5.87 7.70
CA GLU A 44 32.59 -5.64 6.27
C GLU A 44 32.91 -6.92 5.50
N LEU A 45 31.92 -7.54 4.87
CA LEU A 45 32.11 -8.67 3.97
C LEU A 45 32.76 -8.17 2.68
N LEU A 46 33.98 -8.65 2.41
CA LEU A 46 34.69 -8.35 1.18
C LEU A 46 34.01 -9.00 -0.04
N PRO A 47 34.27 -8.52 -1.27
CA PRO A 47 33.63 -9.04 -2.47
C PRO A 47 33.87 -10.55 -2.63
N GLY A 48 32.80 -11.29 -2.96
CA GLY A 48 32.81 -12.75 -3.07
C GLY A 48 31.67 -13.42 -2.30
N ILE A 49 31.66 -14.75 -2.31
CA ILE A 49 30.61 -15.55 -1.67
C ILE A 49 31.02 -15.90 -0.25
N HIS A 50 30.17 -15.52 0.70
CA HIS A 50 30.24 -15.84 2.12
C HIS A 50 29.12 -16.81 2.48
N ARG A 51 29.39 -17.77 3.36
CA ARG A 51 28.40 -18.79 3.74
C ARG A 51 27.63 -18.35 4.98
N GLY A 52 26.31 -18.39 4.89
CA GLY A 52 25.41 -18.34 6.03
C GLY A 52 25.05 -19.73 6.57
N PRO A 53 24.11 -19.81 7.53
CA PRO A 53 23.35 -18.69 8.09
C PRO A 53 24.15 -17.87 9.10
N VAL A 54 23.70 -16.65 9.39
CA VAL A 54 24.33 -15.73 10.37
C VAL A 54 23.29 -15.29 11.40
N ARG A 55 23.65 -15.33 12.68
CA ARG A 55 22.82 -14.87 13.79
C ARG A 55 23.47 -13.65 14.46
N LEU A 56 22.80 -12.50 14.38
CA LEU A 56 23.21 -11.26 15.05
C LEU A 56 22.59 -11.19 16.45
N ASP A 57 23.24 -11.84 17.42
CA ASP A 57 22.89 -11.80 18.85
C ASP A 57 23.54 -10.65 19.62
N ARG A 58 24.39 -9.87 18.93
CA ARG A 58 25.07 -8.67 19.41
C ARG A 58 24.74 -7.47 18.53
N PRO A 59 24.78 -6.23 19.06
CA PRO A 59 24.43 -5.02 18.33
C PRO A 59 25.55 -4.63 17.35
N VAL A 60 25.71 -5.40 16.28
CA VAL A 60 26.75 -5.22 15.26
C VAL A 60 26.14 -4.88 13.91
N VAL A 61 26.95 -4.32 13.01
CA VAL A 61 26.56 -4.06 11.62
C VAL A 61 27.23 -5.10 10.73
N LEU A 62 26.43 -5.88 10.01
CA LEU A 62 26.90 -6.76 8.94
C LEU A 62 26.75 -6.00 7.63
N GLU A 63 27.86 -5.60 7.00
CA GLU A 63 27.86 -4.74 5.82
C GLU A 63 28.59 -5.41 4.65
N GLY A 64 28.01 -5.36 3.45
CA GLY A 64 28.66 -5.85 2.24
C GLY A 64 29.41 -4.75 1.50
N ARG A 65 30.65 -5.02 1.08
CA ARG A 65 31.29 -4.27 0.01
C ARG A 65 30.70 -4.71 -1.33
N ASP A 66 30.64 -3.82 -2.32
CA ASP A 66 30.15 -4.12 -3.67
C ASP A 66 30.66 -5.48 -4.21
N GLY A 67 29.73 -6.40 -4.48
CA GLY A 67 30.01 -7.77 -4.91
C GLY A 67 30.06 -8.82 -3.79
N ALA A 68 29.81 -8.45 -2.54
CA ALA A 68 29.64 -9.38 -1.43
C ALA A 68 28.26 -10.07 -1.50
N VAL A 69 28.27 -11.39 -1.48
CA VAL A 69 27.09 -12.25 -1.45
C VAL A 69 27.10 -13.06 -0.17
N LEU A 70 26.02 -13.02 0.61
CA LEU A 70 25.81 -13.95 1.72
C LEU A 70 24.83 -15.04 1.26
N GLU A 71 25.37 -16.22 1.01
CA GLU A 71 24.64 -17.39 0.52
C GLU A 71 24.10 -18.21 1.69
N GLY A 72 22.78 -18.27 1.79
CA GLY A 72 22.08 -19.08 2.79
C GLY A 72 22.20 -20.59 2.52
N PRO A 73 21.87 -21.42 3.51
CA PRO A 73 22.03 -22.88 3.41
C PRO A 73 20.90 -23.60 2.65
N GLY A 74 19.94 -22.87 2.07
CA GLY A 74 18.74 -23.43 1.43
C GLY A 74 17.68 -23.94 2.40
N ARG A 75 17.81 -23.62 3.71
CA ARG A 75 16.87 -23.97 4.79
C ARG A 75 16.89 -22.88 5.86
N GLY A 76 15.76 -22.53 6.46
CA GLY A 76 15.74 -21.45 7.45
C GLY A 76 16.03 -20.08 6.84
N SER A 77 16.28 -19.10 7.70
CA SER A 77 16.64 -17.74 7.28
C SER A 77 18.15 -17.57 7.06
N ILE A 78 18.53 -16.66 6.16
CA ILE A 78 19.94 -16.37 5.86
C ILE A 78 20.57 -15.59 7.02
N VAL A 79 19.91 -14.50 7.43
CA VAL A 79 20.30 -13.71 8.60
C VAL A 79 19.17 -13.67 9.62
N THR A 80 19.47 -14.02 10.87
CA THR A 80 18.55 -13.86 12.00
C THR A 80 19.06 -12.78 12.93
N VAL A 81 18.31 -11.69 13.09
CA VAL A 81 18.67 -10.56 13.94
C VAL A 81 17.91 -10.62 15.25
N VAL A 82 18.63 -10.52 16.36
CA VAL A 82 18.09 -10.67 17.72
C VAL A 82 18.45 -9.52 18.61
N ALA A 83 19.67 -9.01 18.47
CA ALA A 83 20.10 -7.84 19.19
C ALA A 83 19.38 -6.59 18.71
N ALA A 84 19.03 -5.73 19.66
CA ALA A 84 18.55 -4.39 19.36
C ALA A 84 19.63 -3.58 18.64
N SER A 85 19.22 -2.76 17.68
CA SER A 85 20.09 -1.85 16.91
C SER A 85 21.18 -2.54 16.07
N ALA A 86 21.12 -3.86 15.89
CA ALA A 86 21.94 -4.56 14.88
C ALA A 86 21.46 -4.21 13.46
N ALA A 87 22.36 -4.29 12.49
CA ALA A 87 22.06 -3.92 11.11
C ALA A 87 22.60 -4.92 10.07
N VAL A 88 21.88 -5.04 8.96
CA VAL A 88 22.25 -5.79 7.75
C VAL A 88 22.22 -4.83 6.58
N ARG A 89 23.37 -4.57 5.96
CA ARG A 89 23.54 -3.51 4.96
C ARG A 89 24.26 -3.95 3.70
N SER A 90 23.84 -3.41 2.56
CA SER A 90 24.61 -3.46 1.31
C SER A 90 25.04 -4.86 0.86
N LEU A 91 24.26 -5.89 1.20
CA LEU A 91 24.55 -7.28 0.84
C LEU A 91 23.64 -7.77 -0.28
N VAL A 92 24.16 -8.69 -1.10
CA VAL A 92 23.31 -9.60 -1.87
C VAL A 92 22.99 -10.82 -0.99
N LEU A 93 21.71 -11.06 -0.74
CA LEU A 93 21.20 -12.15 0.07
C LEU A 93 20.42 -13.11 -0.83
N ARG A 94 20.73 -14.40 -0.76
CA ARG A 94 19.98 -15.45 -1.47
C ARG A 94 20.14 -16.81 -0.80
N GLY A 95 19.16 -17.69 -1.00
CA GLY A 95 19.23 -19.07 -0.53
C GLY A 95 18.56 -19.29 0.83
N SER A 96 17.47 -18.58 1.14
CA SER A 96 16.58 -18.95 2.24
C SER A 96 15.94 -20.33 2.01
N GLY A 97 15.40 -20.92 3.08
CA GLY A 97 14.52 -22.08 3.00
C GLY A 97 13.13 -21.75 2.44
N SER A 98 12.20 -22.71 2.55
CA SER A 98 10.85 -22.62 1.96
C SER A 98 9.72 -22.90 2.97
N SER A 99 10.01 -22.87 4.27
CA SER A 99 9.01 -23.08 5.31
C SER A 99 8.24 -21.79 5.60
N LEU A 100 6.95 -21.75 5.24
CA LEU A 100 6.04 -20.67 5.65
C LEU A 100 5.87 -20.62 7.18
N ASP A 101 5.73 -21.80 7.81
CA ASP A 101 5.62 -21.91 9.28
C ASP A 101 6.91 -21.48 9.99
N GLY A 102 8.05 -21.78 9.39
CA GLY A 102 9.38 -21.36 9.87
C GLY A 102 9.69 -19.89 9.58
N MET A 103 8.86 -19.22 8.78
CA MET A 103 9.08 -17.85 8.31
C MET A 103 10.48 -17.70 7.66
N ASP A 104 10.88 -18.67 6.85
CA ASP A 104 12.20 -18.69 6.22
C ASP A 104 12.41 -17.42 5.38
N SER A 105 13.44 -16.62 5.69
CA SER A 105 13.58 -15.27 5.15
C SER A 105 15.01 -14.96 4.70
N ALA A 106 15.20 -13.96 3.84
CA ALA A 106 16.53 -13.38 3.66
C ALA A 106 17.01 -12.75 4.97
N VAL A 107 16.15 -11.94 5.60
CA VAL A 107 16.40 -11.40 6.95
C VAL A 107 15.18 -11.61 7.85
N PHE A 108 15.37 -12.30 8.96
CA PHE A 108 14.37 -12.47 10.01
C PHE A 108 14.74 -11.64 11.22
N LEU A 109 13.82 -10.77 11.68
CA LEU A 109 14.00 -9.95 12.88
C LEU A 109 13.14 -10.53 14.01
N GLU A 110 13.78 -11.01 15.08
CA GLU A 110 13.10 -11.48 16.29
C GLU A 110 12.52 -10.30 17.10
N GLN A 111 11.61 -10.61 18.03
CA GLN A 111 10.93 -9.61 18.83
C GLN A 111 11.89 -8.70 19.63
N SER A 112 13.03 -9.24 20.07
CA SER A 112 14.06 -8.49 20.78
C SER A 112 14.89 -7.54 19.91
N ALA A 113 14.80 -7.64 18.57
CA ALA A 113 15.58 -6.86 17.61
C ALA A 113 15.08 -5.41 17.47
N ALA A 114 14.81 -4.75 18.59
CA ALA A 114 14.30 -3.39 18.63
C ALA A 114 15.23 -2.43 17.85
N ARG A 115 14.65 -1.63 16.96
CA ARG A 115 15.37 -0.67 16.10
C ARG A 115 16.44 -1.31 15.21
N ALA A 116 16.31 -2.60 14.87
CA ALA A 116 17.15 -3.23 13.87
C ALA A 116 16.99 -2.56 12.49
N VAL A 117 18.06 -2.55 11.70
CA VAL A 117 18.11 -1.89 10.39
C VAL A 117 18.44 -2.89 9.30
N VAL A 118 17.60 -2.96 8.26
CA VAL A 118 17.84 -3.74 7.04
C VAL A 118 17.84 -2.78 5.88
N GLU A 119 19.02 -2.50 5.31
CA GLU A 119 19.19 -1.34 4.45
C GLU A 119 20.07 -1.58 3.22
N GLY A 120 19.63 -1.11 2.05
CA GLY A 120 20.44 -1.15 0.83
C GLY A 120 20.80 -2.56 0.35
N ASN A 121 20.08 -3.59 0.80
CA ASN A 121 20.35 -4.97 0.41
C ASN A 121 19.63 -5.33 -0.89
N ARG A 122 20.13 -6.36 -1.56
CA ARG A 122 19.48 -7.01 -2.70
C ARG A 122 19.14 -8.46 -2.34
N MET A 123 17.86 -8.80 -2.29
CA MET A 123 17.36 -10.11 -1.88
C MET A 123 16.78 -10.84 -3.09
N GLU A 124 17.17 -12.10 -3.31
CA GLU A 124 16.86 -12.83 -4.54
C GLU A 124 16.34 -14.24 -4.30
N GLY A 125 15.11 -14.50 -4.74
CA GLY A 125 14.53 -15.84 -4.74
C GLY A 125 14.28 -16.41 -3.34
N ASP A 126 14.25 -15.56 -2.32
CA ASP A 126 13.94 -15.95 -0.96
C ASP A 126 12.42 -16.10 -0.77
N LEU A 127 12.01 -16.90 0.23
CA LEU A 127 10.59 -17.10 0.54
C LEU A 127 9.97 -15.78 1.01
N PHE A 128 10.53 -15.20 2.07
CA PHE A 128 10.28 -13.81 2.47
C PHE A 128 11.55 -12.98 2.27
N GLY A 129 11.43 -11.73 1.82
CA GLY A 129 12.58 -10.82 1.80
C GLY A 129 12.99 -10.45 3.23
N VAL A 130 12.12 -9.71 3.92
CA VAL A 130 12.30 -9.38 5.34
C VAL A 130 11.07 -9.77 6.14
N TYR A 131 11.27 -10.49 7.24
CA TYR A 131 10.20 -10.81 8.18
C TYR A 131 10.46 -10.11 9.53
N ILE A 132 9.64 -9.11 9.85
CA ILE A 132 9.70 -8.37 11.11
C ILE A 132 8.74 -9.04 12.11
N HIS A 133 9.27 -9.94 12.94
CA HIS A 133 8.49 -10.67 13.93
C HIS A 133 8.55 -9.97 15.30
N GLY A 134 7.73 -8.94 15.47
CA GLY A 134 7.57 -8.27 16.76
C GLY A 134 8.62 -7.19 17.08
N ALA A 135 9.60 -6.96 16.20
CA ALA A 135 10.71 -6.04 16.44
C ALA A 135 10.27 -4.56 16.41
N PRO A 136 10.19 -3.85 17.56
CA PRO A 136 9.65 -2.50 17.60
C PRO A 136 10.63 -1.49 16.99
N GLY A 137 10.10 -0.56 16.19
CA GLY A 137 10.90 0.50 15.58
C GLY A 137 11.92 0.03 14.53
N ALA A 138 11.79 -1.21 14.02
CA ALA A 138 12.66 -1.72 12.96
C ALA A 138 12.54 -0.87 11.67
N LEU A 139 13.65 -0.73 10.95
CA LEU A 139 13.73 0.02 9.70
C LEU A 139 14.15 -0.90 8.55
N VAL A 140 13.32 -1.01 7.53
CA VAL A 140 13.61 -1.71 6.27
C VAL A 140 13.63 -0.67 5.15
N ARG A 141 14.84 -0.27 4.70
CA ARG A 141 14.99 0.91 3.83
C ARG A 141 15.84 0.67 2.59
N GLY A 142 15.36 1.12 1.44
CA GLY A 142 16.17 1.17 0.21
C GLY A 142 16.64 -0.20 -0.29
N ASN A 143 15.92 -1.27 0.04
CA ASN A 143 16.26 -2.62 -0.42
C ASN A 143 15.62 -2.90 -1.79
N THR A 144 16.26 -3.77 -2.57
CA THR A 144 15.67 -4.38 -3.77
C THR A 144 15.30 -5.82 -3.44
N ILE A 145 14.03 -6.17 -3.53
CA ILE A 145 13.52 -7.50 -3.16
C ILE A 145 12.88 -8.14 -4.40
N VAL A 146 13.51 -9.19 -4.89
CA VAL A 146 13.01 -10.00 -6.00
C VAL A 146 12.59 -11.36 -5.46
N GLY A 147 11.30 -11.51 -5.20
CA GLY A 147 10.71 -12.72 -4.64
C GLY A 147 10.68 -13.89 -5.63
N ARG A 148 10.25 -15.04 -5.12
CA ARG A 148 10.13 -16.28 -5.92
C ARG A 148 9.08 -16.17 -7.02
N GLN A 149 9.31 -16.97 -8.07
CA GLN A 149 8.43 -17.11 -9.22
C GLN A 149 8.07 -18.58 -9.44
N GLY A 150 6.98 -18.83 -10.17
CA GLY A 150 6.44 -20.18 -10.41
C GLY A 150 5.50 -20.63 -9.29
N GLY A 151 5.07 -21.90 -9.30
CA GLY A 151 4.25 -22.45 -8.21
C GLY A 151 2.90 -21.77 -7.99
N ARG A 152 2.27 -22.02 -6.83
CA ARG A 152 1.04 -21.35 -6.43
C ARG A 152 1.39 -20.10 -5.63
N THR A 153 0.73 -18.97 -5.90
CA THR A 153 0.92 -17.72 -5.14
C THR A 153 0.76 -17.88 -3.63
N SER A 154 -0.10 -18.80 -3.19
CA SER A 154 -0.29 -19.14 -1.77
C SER A 154 0.93 -19.76 -1.08
N GLU A 155 1.87 -20.31 -1.86
CA GLU A 155 3.11 -20.94 -1.39
C GLU A 155 4.27 -19.92 -1.33
N HIS A 156 4.07 -18.70 -1.81
CA HIS A 156 5.05 -17.62 -1.74
C HIS A 156 4.93 -16.83 -0.45
N GLY A 157 6.07 -16.34 0.05
CA GLY A 157 6.09 -15.29 1.06
C GLY A 157 6.02 -13.90 0.43
N ASP A 158 5.96 -12.91 1.31
CA ASP A 158 5.84 -11.50 0.96
C ASP A 158 7.25 -10.86 0.86
N GLY A 159 7.35 -9.73 0.18
CA GLY A 159 8.59 -8.97 0.14
C GLY A 159 9.00 -8.52 1.55
N VAL A 160 8.08 -7.87 2.27
CA VAL A 160 8.24 -7.53 3.68
C VAL A 160 6.99 -7.95 4.47
N SER A 161 7.15 -8.84 5.45
CA SER A 161 6.10 -9.20 6.40
C SER A 161 6.32 -8.50 7.73
N VAL A 162 5.28 -7.92 8.29
CA VAL A 162 5.30 -7.18 9.56
C VAL A 162 4.25 -7.76 10.50
N TRP A 163 4.69 -8.41 11.58
CA TRP A 163 3.79 -8.95 12.59
C TRP A 163 4.07 -8.32 13.94
N ASN A 164 3.08 -7.66 14.54
CA ASN A 164 3.16 -7.08 15.89
C ASN A 164 4.42 -6.22 16.17
N ALA A 165 4.90 -5.48 15.17
CA ALA A 165 6.12 -4.67 15.26
C ALA A 165 5.79 -3.16 15.29
N PRO A 166 5.40 -2.60 16.44
CA PRO A 166 4.94 -1.22 16.52
C PRO A 166 6.07 -0.24 16.16
N GLY A 167 5.74 0.80 15.40
CA GLY A 167 6.74 1.78 14.98
C GLY A 167 7.65 1.33 13.84
N ALA A 168 7.47 0.14 13.27
CA ALA A 168 8.28 -0.32 12.14
C ALA A 168 8.06 0.55 10.90
N ARG A 169 9.15 0.80 10.17
CA ARG A 169 9.20 1.66 8.98
C ARG A 169 9.72 0.85 7.79
N VAL A 170 8.98 0.87 6.69
CA VAL A 170 9.37 0.21 5.43
C VAL A 170 9.40 1.28 4.34
N GLU A 171 10.59 1.70 3.93
CA GLU A 171 10.78 2.94 3.19
C GLU A 171 11.65 2.81 1.94
N GLY A 172 11.20 3.34 0.81
CA GLY A 172 12.04 3.45 -0.38
C GLY A 172 12.47 2.12 -1.00
N ASN A 173 11.77 1.01 -0.72
CA ASN A 173 12.12 -0.31 -1.26
C ASN A 173 11.53 -0.53 -2.67
N ASP A 174 12.20 -1.32 -3.49
CA ASP A 174 11.68 -1.83 -4.78
C ASP A 174 11.38 -3.32 -4.63
N ILE A 175 10.10 -3.69 -4.74
CA ILE A 175 9.63 -5.05 -4.46
C ILE A 175 8.89 -5.62 -5.67
N ARG A 176 9.33 -6.80 -6.10
CA ARG A 176 8.76 -7.53 -7.25
C ARG A 176 8.69 -9.03 -6.97
N TYR A 177 7.61 -9.67 -7.45
CA TYR A 177 7.36 -11.11 -7.32
C TYR A 177 7.24 -11.60 -5.87
N GLY A 178 6.90 -12.88 -5.69
CA GLY A 178 6.43 -13.42 -4.41
C GLY A 178 4.91 -13.39 -4.32
N ARG A 179 4.37 -13.06 -3.15
CA ARG A 179 2.92 -12.92 -2.90
C ARG A 179 2.50 -11.45 -2.83
N ASP A 180 2.73 -10.79 -1.69
CA ASP A 180 2.45 -9.36 -1.49
C ASP A 180 3.75 -8.57 -1.33
N GLY A 181 3.70 -7.26 -1.61
CA GLY A 181 4.84 -6.37 -1.42
C GLY A 181 5.15 -6.15 0.06
N ILE A 182 4.21 -5.50 0.75
CA ILE A 182 4.22 -5.38 2.22
C ILE A 182 2.95 -6.00 2.77
N PHE A 183 3.09 -7.01 3.64
CA PHE A 183 1.99 -7.58 4.41
C PHE A 183 2.16 -7.23 5.89
N VAL A 184 1.18 -6.54 6.47
CA VAL A 184 1.18 -6.21 7.90
C VAL A 184 -0.01 -6.81 8.63
N LYS A 185 0.26 -7.41 9.79
CA LYS A 185 -0.76 -7.99 10.65
C LYS A 185 -0.58 -7.60 12.11
N ALA A 186 -1.67 -7.15 12.73
CA ALA A 186 -1.76 -6.89 14.17
C ALA A 186 -0.65 -5.93 14.67
N SER A 187 -0.49 -4.77 14.03
CA SER A 187 0.54 -3.79 14.39
C SER A 187 -0.02 -2.36 14.53
N GLN A 188 0.84 -1.38 14.78
CA GLN A 188 0.43 0.01 14.96
C GLN A 188 1.59 1.00 14.80
N ARG A 189 1.26 2.26 14.49
CA ARG A 189 2.24 3.35 14.34
C ARG A 189 3.32 3.06 13.31
N ASN A 190 2.97 2.31 12.27
CA ASN A 190 3.87 1.96 11.18
C ASN A 190 3.88 3.03 10.10
N VAL A 191 5.00 3.13 9.37
CA VAL A 191 5.13 4.01 8.20
C VAL A 191 5.62 3.20 7.03
N PHE A 192 4.80 3.10 5.98
CA PHE A 192 5.17 2.49 4.71
C PHE A 192 5.21 3.58 3.64
N ALA A 193 6.41 4.03 3.29
CA ALA A 193 6.57 5.23 2.49
C ALA A 193 7.55 5.12 1.32
N GLY A 194 7.20 5.69 0.17
CA GLY A 194 8.12 5.78 -0.97
C GLY A 194 8.49 4.44 -1.62
N ASN A 195 7.75 3.36 -1.35
CA ASN A 195 8.03 2.03 -1.89
C ASN A 195 7.45 1.87 -3.30
N ARG A 196 8.05 0.97 -4.07
CA ARG A 196 7.66 0.61 -5.44
C ARG A 196 7.26 -0.86 -5.51
N PHE A 197 6.14 -1.15 -6.16
CA PHE A 197 5.54 -2.49 -6.21
C PHE A 197 5.12 -2.87 -7.62
N ARG A 198 5.52 -4.05 -8.10
CA ARG A 198 5.09 -4.59 -9.40
C ARG A 198 5.09 -6.12 -9.47
N ASP A 199 4.26 -6.68 -10.33
CA ASP A 199 4.10 -8.14 -10.49
C ASP A 199 3.81 -8.88 -9.16
N LEU A 200 2.95 -8.30 -8.32
CA LEU A 200 2.52 -8.83 -7.02
C LEU A 200 1.00 -9.02 -7.00
N ARG A 201 0.52 -9.76 -6.00
CA ARG A 201 -0.91 -9.77 -5.67
C ARG A 201 -1.30 -8.41 -5.12
N PHE A 202 -0.75 -8.00 -3.97
CA PHE A 202 -0.96 -6.67 -3.41
C PHE A 202 0.33 -5.90 -3.26
N GLY A 203 0.32 -4.60 -3.58
CA GLY A 203 1.44 -3.72 -3.22
C GLY A 203 1.57 -3.59 -1.70
N VAL A 204 0.48 -3.19 -1.05
CA VAL A 204 0.39 -3.13 0.42
C VAL A 204 -0.88 -3.81 0.90
N HIS A 205 -0.75 -4.69 1.90
CA HIS A 205 -1.84 -5.47 2.47
C HIS A 205 -1.88 -5.33 4.00
N TYR A 206 -2.91 -4.65 4.51
CA TYR A 206 -3.15 -4.44 5.95
C TYR A 206 -4.14 -5.43 6.51
N MET A 207 -3.84 -5.97 7.69
CA MET A 207 -4.77 -6.71 8.53
C MET A 207 -4.63 -6.24 9.99
N TYR A 208 -5.68 -5.65 10.56
CA TYR A 208 -5.71 -5.27 11.99
C TYR A 208 -4.55 -4.34 12.41
N THR A 209 -4.22 -3.33 11.58
CA THR A 209 -3.07 -2.45 11.80
C THR A 209 -3.52 -1.00 11.89
N ASN A 210 -3.36 -0.36 13.05
CA ASN A 210 -4.00 0.93 13.34
C ASN A 210 -2.99 2.07 13.46
N ASP A 211 -3.49 3.32 13.43
CA ASP A 211 -2.68 4.52 13.73
C ASP A 211 -1.41 4.60 12.88
N SER A 212 -1.51 4.23 11.60
CA SER A 212 -0.36 4.00 10.71
C SER A 212 -0.49 4.77 9.40
N GLU A 213 0.62 4.89 8.69
CA GLU A 213 0.73 5.68 7.46
C GLU A 213 1.15 4.83 6.26
N VAL A 214 0.46 5.03 5.14
CA VAL A 214 0.83 4.54 3.80
C VAL A 214 0.96 5.78 2.90
N SER A 215 2.19 6.16 2.53
CA SER A 215 2.39 7.43 1.82
C SER A 215 3.42 7.44 0.70
N GLY A 216 3.13 8.17 -0.37
CA GLY A 216 4.10 8.38 -1.46
C GLY A 216 4.56 7.09 -2.15
N ASN A 217 3.82 5.98 -2.02
CA ASN A 217 4.16 4.71 -2.66
C ASN A 217 3.66 4.69 -4.11
N ALA A 218 4.20 3.77 -4.90
CA ALA A 218 3.78 3.57 -6.28
C ALA A 218 3.59 2.07 -6.60
N SER A 219 2.40 1.72 -7.10
CA SER A 219 1.98 0.36 -7.44
C SER A 219 1.64 0.26 -8.92
N PHE A 220 2.18 -0.76 -9.59
CA PHE A 220 2.05 -0.92 -11.04
C PHE A 220 1.70 -2.35 -11.45
N GLY A 221 0.55 -2.51 -12.10
CA GLY A 221 0.16 -3.77 -12.72
C GLY A 221 0.06 -4.96 -11.76
N ASN A 222 -0.19 -4.71 -10.48
CA ASN A 222 -0.45 -5.75 -9.46
C ASN A 222 -1.90 -6.22 -9.53
N HIS A 223 -2.30 -7.23 -8.75
CA HIS A 223 -3.72 -7.60 -8.68
C HIS A 223 -4.52 -6.48 -8.01
N ALA A 224 -4.03 -5.91 -6.91
CA ALA A 224 -4.52 -4.65 -6.36
C ALA A 224 -3.38 -3.80 -5.80
N GLY A 225 -3.55 -2.49 -5.79
CA GLY A 225 -2.51 -1.58 -5.31
C GLY A 225 -2.38 -1.60 -3.78
N TYR A 226 -3.39 -1.08 -3.11
CA TYR A 226 -3.40 -0.94 -1.65
C TYR A 226 -4.67 -1.55 -1.06
N ALA A 227 -4.52 -2.69 -0.39
CA ALA A 227 -5.57 -3.40 0.32
C ALA A 227 -5.54 -3.07 1.81
N ILE A 228 -6.42 -2.16 2.23
CA ILE A 228 -6.52 -1.66 3.58
C ILE A 228 -7.68 -2.35 4.31
N MET A 229 -7.38 -3.29 5.23
CA MET A 229 -8.39 -4.13 5.84
C MET A 229 -8.37 -4.13 7.37
N TYR A 230 -9.56 -4.14 7.98
CA TYR A 230 -9.79 -4.26 9.43
C TYR A 230 -8.98 -3.29 10.30
N SER A 231 -8.79 -2.07 9.82
CA SER A 231 -7.82 -1.12 10.35
C SER A 231 -8.46 0.24 10.61
N GLN A 232 -7.87 1.04 11.50
CA GLN A 232 -8.47 2.30 11.92
C GLN A 232 -7.44 3.42 12.06
N ARG A 233 -7.90 4.67 11.85
CA ARG A 233 -7.10 5.89 12.01
C ARG A 233 -5.82 5.87 11.17
N LEU A 234 -5.99 5.54 9.89
CA LEU A 234 -4.89 5.50 8.94
C LEU A 234 -4.73 6.83 8.22
N VAL A 235 -3.50 7.14 7.84
CA VAL A 235 -3.17 8.20 6.88
C VAL A 235 -2.73 7.52 5.59
N VAL A 236 -3.53 7.65 4.54
CA VAL A 236 -3.25 7.11 3.21
C VAL A 236 -3.09 8.30 2.26
N ARG A 237 -1.87 8.70 1.94
CA ARG A 237 -1.63 9.96 1.22
C ARG A 237 -0.62 9.90 0.08
N GLY A 238 -0.89 10.59 -1.02
CA GLY A 238 0.11 10.76 -2.08
C GLY A 238 0.51 9.45 -2.78
N ASN A 239 -0.27 8.38 -2.69
CA ASN A 239 0.06 7.10 -3.30
C ASN A 239 -0.43 7.06 -4.76
N LEU A 240 0.30 6.36 -5.62
CA LEU A 240 -0.08 6.07 -7.00
C LEU A 240 -0.37 4.59 -7.18
N SER A 241 -1.55 4.28 -7.73
CA SER A 241 -1.85 2.99 -8.32
C SER A 241 -2.08 3.18 -9.81
N GLU A 242 -1.30 2.50 -10.65
CA GLU A 242 -1.44 2.57 -12.10
C GLU A 242 -1.53 1.16 -12.70
N GLY A 243 -2.66 0.89 -13.37
CA GLY A 243 -2.89 -0.37 -14.07
C GLY A 243 -3.06 -1.60 -13.18
N ASP A 244 -3.25 -1.44 -11.87
CA ASP A 244 -3.59 -2.56 -10.98
C ASP A 244 -4.94 -3.18 -11.38
N ARG A 245 -5.01 -4.51 -11.43
CA ARG A 245 -6.05 -5.26 -12.17
C ARG A 245 -7.45 -5.14 -11.57
N ASP A 246 -7.60 -5.38 -10.27
CA ASP A 246 -8.88 -5.40 -9.60
C ASP A 246 -9.22 -4.02 -9.06
N HIS A 247 -8.40 -3.53 -8.13
CA HIS A 247 -8.64 -2.28 -7.42
C HIS A 247 -7.35 -1.49 -7.23
N GLY A 248 -7.40 -0.16 -7.38
CA GLY A 248 -6.27 0.67 -6.96
C GLY A 248 -6.20 0.85 -5.45
N LEU A 249 -7.33 1.24 -4.85
CA LEU A 249 -7.52 1.32 -3.41
C LEU A 249 -8.68 0.43 -2.97
N LEU A 250 -8.45 -0.43 -1.98
CA LEU A 250 -9.46 -1.26 -1.34
C LEU A 250 -9.54 -0.92 0.14
N PHE A 251 -10.73 -0.58 0.61
CA PHE A 251 -11.04 -0.33 2.02
C PHE A 251 -12.11 -1.32 2.48
N ASN A 252 -11.73 -2.25 3.35
CA ASN A 252 -12.62 -3.26 3.91
C ASN A 252 -12.58 -3.22 5.44
N TYR A 253 -13.64 -2.79 6.12
CA TYR A 253 -13.59 -2.51 7.56
C TYR A 253 -12.46 -1.53 7.95
N ALA A 254 -12.17 -0.56 7.07
CA ALA A 254 -11.23 0.52 7.33
C ALA A 254 -11.99 1.76 7.82
N ASN A 255 -11.70 2.24 9.03
CA ASN A 255 -12.54 3.26 9.67
C ASN A 255 -11.74 4.48 10.18
N GLY A 256 -12.40 5.65 10.18
CA GLY A 256 -11.84 6.87 10.77
C GLY A 256 -10.51 7.31 10.16
N SER A 257 -10.30 7.03 8.88
CA SER A 257 -9.02 7.25 8.18
C SER A 257 -9.07 8.46 7.25
N GLU A 258 -7.90 9.03 6.96
CA GLU A 258 -7.69 10.13 6.03
C GLU A 258 -7.05 9.61 4.75
N ILE A 259 -7.74 9.81 3.62
CA ILE A 259 -7.33 9.38 2.29
C ILE A 259 -7.16 10.64 1.43
N THR A 260 -5.93 11.11 1.25
CA THR A 260 -5.67 12.43 0.67
C THR A 260 -4.64 12.43 -0.46
N GLY A 261 -4.94 13.12 -1.55
CA GLY A 261 -3.96 13.29 -2.63
C GLY A 261 -3.47 11.99 -3.28
N ASN A 262 -4.27 10.91 -3.26
CA ASN A 262 -3.90 9.67 -3.94
C ASN A 262 -4.34 9.72 -5.40
N GLN A 263 -3.60 9.03 -6.26
CA GLN A 263 -3.90 8.92 -7.68
C GLN A 263 -4.10 7.45 -8.05
N VAL A 264 -5.23 7.16 -8.70
CA VAL A 264 -5.50 5.85 -9.29
C VAL A 264 -5.74 6.04 -10.78
N ILE A 265 -4.92 5.38 -11.60
CA ILE A 265 -4.96 5.47 -13.05
C ILE A 265 -5.27 4.08 -13.61
N GLY A 266 -6.49 3.93 -14.12
CA GLY A 266 -6.88 2.75 -14.86
C GLY A 266 -6.14 2.67 -16.20
N ARG A 267 -5.50 1.53 -16.47
CA ARG A 267 -4.85 1.23 -17.76
C ARG A 267 -5.41 -0.06 -18.32
N PRO A 268 -5.80 -0.13 -19.60
CA PRO A 268 -6.17 -1.39 -20.21
C PRO A 268 -5.04 -2.41 -20.03
N SER A 269 -5.35 -3.57 -19.43
CA SER A 269 -4.35 -4.63 -19.32
C SER A 269 -4.09 -5.19 -20.71
N LEU A 270 -2.90 -4.92 -21.25
CA LEU A 270 -2.47 -5.45 -22.56
C LEU A 270 -2.18 -6.95 -22.51
N THR A 271 -2.04 -7.51 -21.31
CA THR A 271 -1.85 -8.94 -21.10
C THR A 271 -3.19 -9.57 -20.71
N ARG A 272 -3.79 -10.36 -21.62
CA ARG A 272 -4.53 -11.55 -21.17
C ARG A 272 -3.49 -12.48 -20.53
N ARG A 273 -3.17 -12.27 -19.26
CA ARG A 273 -2.46 -13.28 -18.47
C ARG A 273 -3.50 -14.34 -18.14
N ASP A 274 -3.43 -15.44 -18.88
CA ASP A 274 -4.08 -16.70 -18.50
C ASP A 274 -3.64 -17.05 -17.08
N GLU A 275 -4.54 -16.98 -16.11
CA GLU A 275 -4.27 -17.51 -14.78
C GLU A 275 -5.38 -18.50 -14.40
N GLY A 276 -5.11 -19.77 -14.73
CA GLY A 276 -5.66 -20.94 -14.04
C GLY A 276 -5.10 -21.11 -12.63
N GLY A 277 -4.78 -20.02 -11.93
CA GLY A 277 -4.49 -20.03 -10.51
C GLY A 277 -5.81 -19.94 -9.76
N THR A 278 -6.13 -20.95 -8.94
CA THR A 278 -7.26 -20.86 -8.01
C THR A 278 -7.11 -19.60 -7.18
N GLU A 279 -7.92 -18.59 -7.49
CA GLU A 279 -8.00 -17.33 -6.76
C GLU A 279 -8.13 -17.61 -5.26
N ASP A 280 -7.38 -16.88 -4.44
CA ASP A 280 -7.57 -16.90 -2.99
C ASP A 280 -9.02 -16.51 -2.69
N ARG A 281 -9.80 -17.53 -2.29
CA ARG A 281 -11.27 -17.48 -2.17
C ARG A 281 -11.76 -16.36 -1.24
N GLU A 282 -10.94 -15.89 -0.31
CA GLU A 282 -11.28 -14.79 0.59
C GLU A 282 -11.51 -13.45 -0.14
N HIS A 283 -10.73 -13.15 -1.19
CA HIS A 283 -10.90 -11.91 -1.96
C HIS A 283 -11.78 -12.09 -3.19
N ALA A 284 -11.78 -13.29 -3.79
CA ALA A 284 -12.72 -13.64 -4.85
C ALA A 284 -14.17 -13.43 -4.41
N ALA A 285 -14.51 -13.63 -3.13
CA ALA A 285 -15.84 -13.37 -2.59
C ALA A 285 -16.21 -11.87 -2.53
N LEU A 286 -15.23 -10.97 -2.31
CA LEU A 286 -15.43 -9.52 -2.32
C LEU A 286 -15.41 -8.93 -3.75
N ALA A 287 -14.78 -9.64 -4.69
CA ALA A 287 -14.73 -9.32 -6.11
C ALA A 287 -15.85 -10.01 -6.94
N ALA A 288 -16.54 -11.00 -6.35
CA ALA A 288 -17.57 -11.80 -7.01
C ALA A 288 -18.75 -10.92 -7.43
N GLY A 289 -18.80 -10.60 -8.71
CA GLY A 289 -19.95 -9.94 -9.33
C GLY A 289 -19.67 -9.24 -10.66
N GLU A 290 -18.44 -8.81 -10.94
CA GLU A 290 -18.13 -8.03 -12.16
C GLU A 290 -16.76 -8.36 -12.75
N ALA A 291 -16.52 -9.65 -13.00
CA ALA A 291 -15.39 -10.10 -13.80
C ALA A 291 -15.65 -9.81 -15.29
N GLY A 292 -14.68 -9.20 -15.99
CA GLY A 292 -14.58 -9.32 -17.45
C GLY A 292 -14.53 -8.03 -18.28
N GLY A 293 -13.90 -6.96 -17.79
CA GLY A 293 -13.53 -5.80 -18.63
C GLY A 293 -12.02 -5.72 -18.87
N PRO A 294 -11.54 -5.10 -19.97
CA PRO A 294 -10.11 -4.93 -20.24
C PRO A 294 -9.42 -3.87 -19.35
N THR A 295 -10.16 -3.15 -18.50
CA THR A 295 -9.68 -2.06 -17.63
C THR A 295 -9.72 -2.47 -16.16
N PRO A 296 -8.92 -1.83 -15.27
CA PRO A 296 -8.99 -2.01 -13.84
C PRO A 296 -10.44 -1.96 -13.36
N GLY A 297 -10.81 -2.95 -12.56
CA GLY A 297 -12.19 -3.12 -12.14
C GLY A 297 -12.73 -1.85 -11.50
N LYS A 298 -12.03 -1.36 -10.46
CA LYS A 298 -12.49 -0.24 -9.62
C LYS A 298 -11.31 0.64 -9.21
N CYS A 299 -11.42 1.96 -9.32
CA CYS A 299 -10.38 2.85 -8.79
C CYS A 299 -10.35 2.73 -7.26
N VAL A 300 -11.53 2.83 -6.62
CA VAL A 300 -11.70 2.62 -5.18
C VAL A 300 -12.84 1.65 -4.90
N PHE A 301 -12.61 0.70 -3.99
CA PHE A 301 -13.65 -0.14 -3.42
C PHE A 301 -13.79 0.11 -1.92
N ILE A 302 -15.00 0.49 -1.48
CA ILE A 302 -15.34 0.81 -0.09
C ILE A 302 -16.40 -0.20 0.37
N TYR A 303 -15.99 -1.08 1.28
CA TYR A 303 -16.81 -2.14 1.85
C TYR A 303 -16.81 -2.05 3.37
N ASN A 304 -17.98 -1.78 3.95
CA ASN A 304 -18.16 -1.60 5.40
C ASN A 304 -17.07 -0.72 6.05
N ALA A 305 -16.70 0.37 5.37
CA ALA A 305 -15.66 1.29 5.79
C ALA A 305 -16.32 2.62 6.16
N ASN A 306 -16.10 3.11 7.37
CA ASN A 306 -16.93 4.15 7.97
C ASN A 306 -16.11 5.34 8.47
N ASN A 307 -16.74 6.53 8.47
CA ASN A 307 -16.18 7.76 9.03
C ASN A 307 -14.83 8.17 8.42
N ASN A 308 -14.56 7.79 7.18
CA ASN A 308 -13.33 8.16 6.48
C ASN A 308 -13.49 9.50 5.75
N ARG A 309 -12.37 10.17 5.48
CA ARG A 309 -12.32 11.40 4.69
C ARG A 309 -11.48 11.19 3.43
N PHE A 310 -12.09 11.37 2.26
CA PHE A 310 -11.46 11.34 0.95
C PHE A 310 -11.39 12.76 0.40
N THR A 311 -10.19 13.31 0.23
CA THR A 311 -10.01 14.69 -0.27
C THR A 311 -8.82 14.82 -1.22
N GLY A 312 -9.00 15.53 -2.33
CA GLY A 312 -7.91 15.81 -3.27
C GLY A 312 -7.41 14.57 -4.02
N ASN A 313 -8.17 13.47 -4.05
CA ASN A 313 -7.76 12.27 -4.78
C ASN A 313 -8.17 12.33 -6.25
N HIS A 314 -7.41 11.67 -7.12
CA HIS A 314 -7.71 11.55 -8.55
C HIS A 314 -7.98 10.09 -8.90
N PHE A 315 -9.19 9.80 -9.38
CA PHE A 315 -9.63 8.48 -9.78
C PHE A 315 -9.99 8.51 -11.27
N ALA A 316 -9.09 7.97 -12.10
CA ALA A 316 -9.17 8.14 -13.54
C ALA A 316 -9.12 6.83 -14.31
N GLY A 317 -9.89 6.72 -15.40
CA GLY A 317 -9.77 5.64 -16.39
C GLY A 317 -10.17 4.23 -15.92
N CYS A 318 -10.88 4.11 -14.80
CA CYS A 318 -11.31 2.82 -14.24
C CYS A 318 -12.67 2.36 -14.81
N GLY A 319 -12.96 1.06 -14.68
CA GLY A 319 -14.29 0.53 -14.96
C GLY A 319 -15.35 1.17 -14.06
N ILE A 320 -15.06 1.27 -12.76
CA ILE A 320 -15.84 2.01 -11.78
C ILE A 320 -14.91 2.99 -11.04
N GLY A 321 -15.29 4.26 -10.91
CA GLY A 321 -14.54 5.23 -10.10
C GLY A 321 -14.55 4.85 -8.62
N VAL A 322 -15.73 4.86 -8.00
CA VAL A 322 -15.92 4.36 -6.62
C VAL A 322 -17.04 3.33 -6.59
N HIS A 323 -16.75 2.14 -6.05
CA HIS A 323 -17.78 1.19 -5.64
C HIS A 323 -17.95 1.27 -4.12
N PHE A 324 -19.18 1.54 -3.69
CA PHE A 324 -19.51 1.83 -2.31
C PHE A 324 -20.67 0.95 -1.86
N THR A 325 -20.45 0.08 -0.89
CA THR A 325 -21.41 -0.95 -0.49
C THR A 325 -21.30 -1.33 0.99
N ALA A 326 -22.13 -2.30 1.40
CA ALA A 326 -22.10 -2.98 2.70
C ALA A 326 -22.23 -2.04 3.91
N GLY A 327 -23.13 -1.06 3.82
CA GLY A 327 -23.46 -0.19 4.95
C GLY A 327 -22.34 0.77 5.35
N SER A 328 -21.46 1.13 4.41
CA SER A 328 -20.42 2.14 4.63
C SER A 328 -21.07 3.51 4.93
N GLU A 329 -20.78 4.11 6.08
CA GLU A 329 -21.48 5.28 6.62
C GLU A 329 -20.52 6.36 7.14
N GLY A 330 -21.00 7.61 7.19
CA GLY A 330 -20.24 8.74 7.76
C GLY A 330 -19.00 9.15 6.95
N ASN A 331 -18.76 8.55 5.78
CA ASN A 331 -17.66 8.92 4.91
C ASN A 331 -17.90 10.30 4.27
N ARG A 332 -16.85 11.11 4.21
CA ARG A 332 -16.84 12.41 3.53
C ARG A 332 -15.99 12.30 2.28
N ILE A 333 -16.59 12.51 1.11
CA ILE A 333 -15.93 12.42 -0.19
C ILE A 333 -16.10 13.76 -0.89
N THR A 334 -15.12 14.64 -0.77
CA THR A 334 -15.20 16.01 -1.30
C THR A 334 -13.86 16.46 -1.88
N GLY A 335 -13.89 17.31 -2.90
CA GLY A 335 -12.70 17.85 -3.54
C GLY A 335 -11.85 16.80 -4.26
N ASN A 336 -12.45 15.70 -4.73
CA ASN A 336 -11.79 14.67 -5.53
C ASN A 336 -12.08 14.88 -7.03
N ALA A 337 -11.31 14.24 -7.89
CA ALA A 337 -11.50 14.25 -9.33
C ALA A 337 -11.85 12.84 -9.85
N PHE A 338 -13.00 12.71 -10.51
CA PHE A 338 -13.47 11.48 -11.14
C PHE A 338 -13.44 11.64 -12.66
N ILE A 339 -12.42 11.05 -13.30
CA ILE A 339 -12.05 11.40 -14.68
C ILE A 339 -12.11 10.19 -15.62
N GLY A 340 -13.01 10.21 -16.59
CA GLY A 340 -13.07 9.21 -17.66
C GLY A 340 -13.28 7.78 -17.17
N ASN A 341 -13.91 7.60 -16.00
CA ASN A 341 -14.34 6.28 -15.55
C ASN A 341 -15.57 5.85 -16.34
N ARG A 342 -15.74 4.55 -16.61
CA ARG A 342 -16.91 4.06 -17.34
C ARG A 342 -18.21 4.26 -16.56
N ASN A 343 -18.16 3.99 -15.25
CA ASN A 343 -19.19 4.38 -14.29
C ASN A 343 -18.49 5.19 -13.19
N GLN A 344 -18.93 6.43 -12.91
CA GLN A 344 -18.28 7.24 -11.89
C GLN A 344 -18.47 6.65 -10.49
N VAL A 345 -19.73 6.28 -10.15
CA VAL A 345 -20.07 5.67 -8.86
C VAL A 345 -20.96 4.46 -9.05
N LYS A 346 -20.66 3.40 -8.32
CA LYS A 346 -21.57 2.29 -8.06
C LYS A 346 -21.90 2.28 -6.57
N TYR A 347 -23.09 2.73 -6.20
CA TYR A 347 -23.55 2.76 -4.82
C TYR A 347 -24.62 1.70 -4.59
N VAL A 348 -24.39 0.82 -3.62
CA VAL A 348 -25.35 -0.22 -3.23
C VAL A 348 -25.82 0.08 -1.80
N GLY A 349 -26.93 0.80 -1.70
CA GLY A 349 -27.58 1.16 -0.45
C GLY A 349 -28.89 1.89 -0.68
N THR A 350 -29.65 2.13 0.40
CA THR A 350 -30.99 2.75 0.34
C THR A 350 -31.01 4.18 0.86
N ARG A 351 -29.87 4.74 1.26
CA ARG A 351 -29.79 6.09 1.83
C ARG A 351 -29.37 7.12 0.79
N HIS A 352 -29.74 8.37 1.03
CA HIS A 352 -29.23 9.51 0.27
C HIS A 352 -27.93 10.02 0.89
N LEU A 353 -26.89 10.13 0.07
CA LEU A 353 -25.58 10.63 0.44
C LEU A 353 -25.30 11.89 -0.35
N ASP A 354 -25.08 13.02 0.33
CA ASP A 354 -24.53 14.22 -0.30
C ASP A 354 -22.99 14.18 -0.21
N TRP A 355 -22.33 14.14 -1.37
CA TRP A 355 -20.88 14.17 -1.51
C TRP A 355 -20.36 15.59 -1.74
N SER A 356 -21.04 16.57 -1.16
CA SER A 356 -20.55 17.92 -0.96
C SER A 356 -20.50 18.28 0.52
N ARG A 357 -19.67 19.26 0.86
CA ARG A 357 -19.59 19.81 2.21
C ARG A 357 -19.17 21.27 2.15
N ASP A 358 -19.82 22.10 2.96
CA ASP A 358 -19.48 23.52 3.12
C ASP A 358 -19.39 24.26 1.77
N GLY A 359 -20.34 23.98 0.87
CA GLY A 359 -20.42 24.58 -0.47
C GLY A 359 -19.47 23.99 -1.51
N ARG A 360 -18.81 22.85 -1.23
CA ARG A 360 -17.80 22.25 -2.12
C ARG A 360 -17.97 20.74 -2.27
N GLY A 361 -18.09 20.29 -3.52
CA GLY A 361 -18.20 18.91 -3.94
C GLY A 361 -16.96 18.37 -4.63
N ASN A 362 -17.15 17.50 -5.61
CA ASN A 362 -16.13 16.82 -6.40
C ASN A 362 -16.21 17.25 -7.87
N TYR A 363 -15.14 16.99 -8.62
CA TYR A 363 -15.14 17.14 -10.07
C TYR A 363 -15.53 15.83 -10.75
N TRP A 364 -16.40 15.92 -11.76
CA TRP A 364 -16.92 14.79 -12.53
C TRP A 364 -16.75 15.09 -14.02
N SER A 365 -15.94 14.29 -14.73
CA SER A 365 -15.60 14.58 -16.13
C SER A 365 -16.77 14.46 -17.12
N ASP A 366 -17.85 13.79 -16.71
CA ASP A 366 -19.07 13.56 -17.48
C ASP A 366 -20.22 14.49 -17.06
N ASP A 367 -19.98 15.39 -16.09
CA ASP A 367 -20.93 16.44 -15.74
C ASP A 367 -20.78 17.63 -16.72
N PRO A 368 -21.82 17.99 -17.49
CA PRO A 368 -21.86 19.24 -18.23
C PRO A 368 -22.05 20.40 -17.25
N ALA A 369 -20.99 20.74 -16.51
CA ALA A 369 -20.99 21.76 -15.49
C ALA A 369 -21.18 23.15 -16.11
N PHE A 370 -22.28 23.82 -15.76
CA PHE A 370 -22.52 25.24 -16.04
C PHE A 370 -22.31 26.04 -14.75
N ASP A 371 -21.50 27.07 -14.83
CA ASP A 371 -21.21 28.00 -13.73
C ASP A 371 -21.39 29.42 -14.25
N LEU A 372 -22.61 29.93 -14.09
CA LEU A 372 -23.01 31.24 -14.57
C LEU A 372 -22.55 32.37 -13.64
N ASN A 373 -22.29 32.06 -12.37
CA ASN A 373 -21.89 33.04 -11.35
C ASN A 373 -20.35 33.19 -11.23
N GLY A 374 -19.58 32.26 -11.80
CA GLY A 374 -18.13 32.25 -11.86
C GLY A 374 -17.43 31.85 -10.54
N ASP A 375 -18.10 31.14 -9.64
CA ASP A 375 -17.56 30.75 -8.33
C ASP A 375 -16.76 29.42 -8.34
N GLY A 376 -16.71 28.73 -9.48
CA GLY A 376 -16.00 27.48 -9.67
C GLY A 376 -16.80 26.23 -9.24
N VAL A 377 -18.07 26.38 -8.91
CA VAL A 377 -19.04 25.33 -8.59
C VAL A 377 -20.14 25.36 -9.65
N ALA A 378 -20.62 24.20 -10.10
CA ALA A 378 -21.72 24.19 -11.06
C ALA A 378 -23.04 24.57 -10.38
N ASP A 379 -23.87 25.33 -11.11
CA ASP A 379 -25.18 25.80 -10.66
C ASP A 379 -26.20 24.66 -10.45
N ALA A 380 -25.91 23.47 -10.98
CA ALA A 380 -26.77 22.29 -10.90
C ALA A 380 -26.10 21.15 -10.13
N ALA A 381 -26.89 20.44 -9.32
CA ALA A 381 -26.43 19.27 -8.60
C ALA A 381 -26.22 18.08 -9.54
N TYR A 382 -25.09 17.38 -9.38
CA TYR A 382 -24.75 16.19 -10.14
C TYR A 382 -25.20 14.91 -9.41
N ARG A 383 -25.62 13.89 -10.17
CA ARG A 383 -26.05 12.59 -9.64
C ARG A 383 -25.33 11.47 -10.39
N PRO A 384 -24.26 10.87 -9.81
CA PRO A 384 -23.50 9.83 -10.48
C PRO A 384 -24.20 8.47 -10.57
N ASN A 385 -25.34 8.30 -9.88
CA ASN A 385 -26.15 7.09 -9.98
C ASN A 385 -27.66 7.38 -9.84
N ASP A 386 -28.47 6.64 -10.58
CA ASP A 386 -29.93 6.73 -10.56
C ASP A 386 -30.63 5.35 -10.49
N LEU A 387 -31.97 5.32 -10.40
CA LEU A 387 -32.76 4.08 -10.47
C LEU A 387 -32.50 3.25 -11.72
N VAL A 388 -32.25 3.91 -12.85
CA VAL A 388 -31.96 3.22 -14.11
C VAL A 388 -30.66 2.45 -13.95
N ASP A 389 -29.65 3.04 -13.31
CA ASP A 389 -28.38 2.36 -13.02
C ASP A 389 -28.57 1.12 -12.14
N HIS A 390 -29.44 1.20 -11.11
CA HIS A 390 -29.81 0.02 -10.31
C HIS A 390 -30.46 -1.09 -11.15
N VAL A 391 -31.33 -0.74 -12.10
CA VAL A 391 -31.93 -1.71 -13.04
C VAL A 391 -30.86 -2.27 -13.98
N LEU A 392 -29.94 -1.45 -14.48
CA LEU A 392 -28.85 -1.89 -15.36
C LEU A 392 -27.87 -2.82 -14.64
N TRP A 393 -27.67 -2.65 -13.34
CA TRP A 393 -26.83 -3.56 -12.53
C TRP A 393 -27.50 -4.92 -12.30
N THR A 394 -28.82 -4.94 -12.09
CA THR A 394 -29.58 -6.20 -11.91
C THR A 394 -29.88 -6.92 -13.23
N ALA A 395 -30.05 -6.17 -14.32
CA ALA A 395 -30.30 -6.70 -15.66
C ALA A 395 -29.36 -6.05 -16.71
N PRO A 396 -28.09 -6.50 -16.83
CA PRO A 396 -27.12 -5.90 -17.75
C PRO A 396 -27.55 -5.87 -19.23
N ARG A 397 -28.44 -6.79 -19.64
CA ARG A 397 -29.02 -6.83 -21.01
C ARG A 397 -29.90 -5.62 -21.32
N ALA A 398 -30.41 -4.92 -20.30
CA ALA A 398 -31.22 -3.71 -20.45
C ALA A 398 -30.40 -2.50 -20.94
N LYS A 399 -29.05 -2.60 -21.02
CA LYS A 399 -28.21 -1.54 -21.61
C LYS A 399 -28.59 -1.18 -23.04
N LEU A 400 -29.21 -2.09 -23.79
CA LEU A 400 -29.74 -1.82 -25.14
C LEU A 400 -30.85 -0.76 -25.15
N LEU A 401 -31.49 -0.51 -24.00
CA LEU A 401 -32.62 0.41 -23.86
C LEU A 401 -32.20 1.80 -23.35
N LEU A 402 -30.91 2.05 -23.13
CA LEU A 402 -30.40 3.29 -22.52
C LEU A 402 -30.87 4.56 -23.25
N ASN A 403 -30.93 4.51 -24.58
CA ASN A 403 -31.36 5.64 -25.40
C ASN A 403 -32.86 5.60 -25.75
N SER A 404 -33.62 4.66 -25.18
CA SER A 404 -35.05 4.55 -25.44
C SER A 404 -35.82 5.73 -24.82
N PRO A 405 -36.93 6.17 -25.45
CA PRO A 405 -37.79 7.21 -24.88
C PRO A 405 -38.28 6.88 -23.46
N ALA A 406 -38.50 5.60 -23.14
CA ALA A 406 -38.94 5.17 -21.82
C ALA A 406 -37.90 5.48 -20.73
N VAL A 407 -36.61 5.26 -21.00
CA VAL A 407 -35.53 5.59 -20.06
C VAL A 407 -35.37 7.10 -19.91
N GLN A 408 -35.54 7.87 -20.98
CA GLN A 408 -35.48 9.34 -20.92
C GLN A 408 -36.63 9.92 -20.08
N VAL A 409 -37.86 9.43 -20.27
CA VAL A 409 -39.03 9.83 -19.46
C VAL A 409 -38.82 9.47 -17.99
N LEU A 410 -38.26 8.29 -17.71
CA LEU A 410 -37.96 7.87 -16.35
C LEU A 410 -36.93 8.81 -15.68
N ARG A 411 -35.82 9.12 -16.36
CA ARG A 411 -34.82 10.08 -15.86
C ARG A 411 -35.39 11.49 -15.64
N TRP A 412 -36.22 11.97 -16.57
CA TRP A 412 -36.91 13.25 -16.42
C TRP A 412 -37.84 13.23 -15.20
N ALA A 413 -38.67 12.20 -15.04
CA ALA A 413 -39.58 12.08 -13.89
C ALA A 413 -38.80 12.04 -12.56
N GLN A 414 -37.68 11.32 -12.51
CA GLN A 414 -36.79 11.28 -11.34
C GLN A 414 -36.18 12.66 -11.01
N SER A 415 -35.87 13.47 -12.02
CA SER A 415 -35.40 14.84 -11.81
C SER A 415 -36.46 15.74 -11.18
N GLN A 416 -37.74 15.54 -11.53
CA GLN A 416 -38.87 16.34 -11.02
C GLN A 416 -39.36 15.87 -9.65
N PHE A 417 -39.18 14.59 -9.32
CA PHE A 417 -39.66 13.99 -8.07
C PHE A 417 -38.55 13.26 -7.29
N PRO A 418 -37.55 13.97 -6.74
CA PRO A 418 -36.40 13.34 -6.07
C PRO A 418 -36.77 12.54 -4.81
N ALA A 419 -37.89 12.90 -4.15
CA ALA A 419 -38.33 12.29 -2.89
C ALA A 419 -38.81 10.83 -3.01
N ILE A 420 -38.95 10.30 -4.23
CA ILE A 420 -39.46 8.95 -4.52
C ILE A 420 -38.32 7.98 -4.91
N LEU A 421 -37.06 8.44 -4.88
CA LEU A 421 -35.89 7.66 -5.23
C LEU A 421 -35.44 6.74 -4.07
N PRO A 422 -35.10 5.47 -4.31
CA PRO A 422 -34.49 4.62 -3.30
C PRO A 422 -33.01 4.97 -3.14
N GLY A 423 -32.72 5.93 -2.27
CA GLY A 423 -31.34 6.32 -1.97
C GLY A 423 -30.53 6.77 -3.17
N GLY A 424 -29.23 6.98 -2.99
CA GLY A 424 -28.31 7.39 -4.06
C GLY A 424 -27.30 8.42 -3.60
N VAL A 425 -26.31 8.65 -4.44
CA VAL A 425 -25.31 9.71 -4.26
C VAL A 425 -25.76 10.93 -5.04
N VAL A 426 -25.67 12.09 -4.40
CA VAL A 426 -25.81 13.40 -5.03
C VAL A 426 -24.58 14.22 -4.66
N ASP A 427 -24.11 15.04 -5.58
CA ASP A 427 -23.16 16.09 -5.32
C ASP A 427 -23.88 17.42 -5.53
N SER A 428 -24.22 18.12 -4.45
CA SER A 428 -24.98 19.38 -4.56
C SER A 428 -24.12 20.59 -4.96
N HIS A 429 -22.79 20.46 -4.95
CA HIS A 429 -21.85 21.53 -5.28
C HIS A 429 -20.69 21.00 -6.14
N PRO A 430 -20.95 20.39 -7.31
CA PRO A 430 -19.91 19.81 -8.13
C PRO A 430 -18.94 20.89 -8.63
N LEU A 431 -17.66 20.54 -8.74
CA LEU A 431 -16.62 21.45 -9.22
C LEU A 431 -16.63 21.52 -10.75
N VAL A 432 -16.42 22.70 -11.31
CA VAL A 432 -16.36 22.90 -12.78
C VAL A 432 -15.03 22.47 -13.39
N ALA A 433 -13.98 22.40 -12.56
CA ALA A 433 -12.63 22.01 -12.95
C ALA A 433 -12.04 21.02 -11.95
N PRO A 434 -11.19 20.08 -12.39
CA PRO A 434 -10.54 19.15 -11.49
C PRO A 434 -9.59 19.91 -10.55
N PRO A 435 -9.44 19.47 -9.28
CA PRO A 435 -8.31 19.89 -8.47
C PRO A 435 -6.98 19.58 -9.19
N PRO A 436 -5.88 20.27 -8.83
CA PRO A 436 -4.57 19.94 -9.36
C PRO A 436 -4.24 18.45 -9.13
N PRO A 437 -3.64 17.75 -10.11
CA PRO A 437 -3.20 16.38 -9.92
C PRO A 437 -2.25 16.30 -8.72
N PRO A 438 -2.37 15.28 -7.86
CA PRO A 438 -1.51 15.15 -6.71
C PRO A 438 -0.05 15.01 -7.13
N GLU A 439 0.87 15.56 -6.34
CA GLU A 439 2.29 15.25 -6.47
C GLU A 439 2.52 13.79 -6.08
N VAL A 440 2.61 12.92 -7.08
CA VAL A 440 3.11 11.56 -6.87
C VAL A 440 4.62 11.64 -6.75
N GLY A 441 5.22 10.92 -5.80
CA GLY A 441 6.67 10.85 -5.60
C GLY A 441 7.41 10.72 -6.94
N SER A 442 8.06 11.81 -7.34
CA SER A 442 8.73 11.94 -8.63
C SER A 442 9.87 10.93 -8.73
N GLY A 443 9.85 10.03 -9.71
CA GLY A 443 11.06 9.28 -10.06
C GLY A 443 10.87 7.85 -10.52
N TRP A 444 9.66 7.42 -10.90
CA TRP A 444 9.51 6.13 -11.57
C TRP A 444 8.56 6.26 -12.75
N GLN A 445 9.08 6.01 -13.94
CA GLN A 445 8.32 5.66 -15.13
C GLN A 445 8.58 4.17 -15.39
N PRO A 446 7.55 3.36 -15.68
CA PRO A 446 7.65 1.90 -15.81
C PRO A 446 8.68 1.40 -16.81
#